data_AF-A0A7W0HEP6-F1
#
_entry.id   AF-A0A7W0HEP6-F1
#
_cell.length_a   1.000
_cell.length_b   1.000
_cell.length_c   1.000
_cell.angle_alpha   90.00
_cell.angle_beta   90.00
_cell.angle_gamma   90.00
#
_symmetry.space_group_name_H-M   'P 1'
#
loop_
_entity.id
_entity.type
_entity.pdbx_description
1 polymer ?
#
loop_
_entity_poly.entity_id
_entity_poly.type
_entity_poly.pdbx_seq_one_letter_code
_entity_poly.pdbx_strand_id
1 'polypeptide(L)'
;MEDQEVLKAFTETGARRAFGPTVHIEGDILFFDGFWQAGLRVSPRTIAVRAEEPPDPTDVLERAAQLLAARGLTDVGSDYPLVGVITYGEIALGPVAWNVWSVDPATAVDDLNERAGRDSFLGDDLKNEPAEADYTAELGGARRLSGLPPSLVLTLGVASETTESLAAVLPDCRFVSKPLDAVTPDACGSLLPTLMVIDATTPVGREFVMELRAAACGRLIPVVALTDDGEMPLGADLAFAPGSATDDWVKPIRALLP
;
A
#
# COMPACT_ATOMS: atom_id res chain seq x y z
N MET A 1 15.88 20.50 -7.18
CA MET A 1 17.19 19.93 -7.57
C MET A 1 17.07 19.47 -9.00
N GLU A 2 18.16 19.36 -9.74
CA GLU A 2 18.12 18.67 -11.03
C GLU A 2 17.97 17.16 -10.80
N ASP A 3 17.36 16.44 -11.73
CA ASP A 3 17.15 14.99 -11.63
C ASP A 3 18.45 14.22 -11.38
N GLN A 4 19.56 14.68 -11.99
CA GLN A 4 20.88 14.11 -11.76
C GLN A 4 21.34 14.23 -10.30
N GLU A 5 21.01 15.33 -9.61
CA GLU A 5 21.38 15.55 -8.21
C GLU A 5 20.55 14.65 -7.30
N VAL A 6 19.27 14.42 -7.64
CA VAL A 6 18.40 13.48 -6.93
C VAL A 6 18.92 12.06 -7.06
N LEU A 7 19.30 11.63 -8.26
CA LEU A 7 19.87 10.30 -8.48
C LEU A 7 21.16 10.11 -7.67
N LYS A 8 22.08 11.09 -7.67
CA LYS A 8 23.28 11.05 -6.81
C LYS A 8 22.93 11.00 -5.33
N ALA A 9 21.96 11.79 -4.89
CA ALA A 9 21.51 11.75 -3.50
C ALA A 9 20.94 10.37 -3.12
N PHE A 10 20.24 9.71 -4.04
CA PHE A 10 19.73 8.36 -3.83
C PHE A 10 20.86 7.32 -3.75
N THR A 11 21.79 7.33 -4.71
CA THR A 11 22.80 6.28 -4.87
C THR A 11 24.05 6.46 -4.00
N GLU A 12 24.47 7.68 -3.73
CA GLU A 12 25.74 8.00 -3.05
C GLU A 12 25.54 8.41 -1.60
N THR A 13 24.61 9.31 -1.32
CA THR A 13 24.46 9.90 0.03
C THR A 13 23.46 9.14 0.90
N GLY A 14 22.64 8.26 0.31
CA GLY A 14 21.59 7.56 1.03
C GLY A 14 20.45 8.48 1.46
N ALA A 15 20.22 9.58 0.72
CA ALA A 15 19.12 10.49 1.02
C ALA A 15 17.79 9.74 1.01
N ARG A 16 16.92 10.07 1.98
CA ARG A 16 15.56 9.50 2.09
C ARG A 16 14.46 10.42 1.57
N ARG A 17 14.84 11.64 1.15
CA ARG A 17 13.93 12.62 0.57
C ARG A 17 14.69 13.60 -0.31
N ALA A 18 14.28 13.73 -1.56
CA ALA A 18 14.78 14.71 -2.52
C ALA A 18 13.78 14.83 -3.68
N PHE A 19 13.72 16.00 -4.33
CA PHE A 19 12.78 16.25 -5.43
C PHE A 19 13.45 16.96 -6.60
N GLY A 20 13.27 16.39 -7.78
CA GLY A 20 13.62 16.94 -9.08
C GLY A 20 12.39 17.06 -9.98
N PRO A 21 12.56 17.55 -11.21
CA PRO A 21 11.48 17.69 -12.17
C PRO A 21 10.77 16.37 -12.49
N THR A 22 11.51 15.26 -12.63
CA THR A 22 10.94 13.97 -13.04
C THR A 22 11.27 12.83 -12.08
N VAL A 23 12.29 12.97 -11.23
CA VAL A 23 12.59 11.98 -10.19
C VAL A 23 12.47 12.54 -8.79
N HIS A 24 12.08 11.68 -7.85
CA HIS A 24 12.08 12.02 -6.44
C HIS A 24 12.36 10.79 -5.57
N ILE A 25 12.69 11.03 -4.31
CA ILE A 25 12.96 9.99 -3.32
C ILE A 25 11.93 10.09 -2.21
N GLU A 26 11.31 8.97 -1.86
CA GLU A 26 10.53 8.83 -0.63
C GLU A 26 10.99 7.58 0.13
N GLY A 27 11.56 7.80 1.32
CA GLY A 27 12.10 6.71 2.13
C GLY A 27 13.29 6.03 1.45
N ASP A 28 13.13 4.75 1.13
CA ASP A 28 14.14 3.96 0.42
C ASP A 28 13.81 3.76 -1.06
N ILE A 29 12.81 4.45 -1.58
CA ILE A 29 12.32 4.32 -2.96
C ILE A 29 12.76 5.51 -3.81
N LEU A 30 13.25 5.21 -5.01
CA LEU A 30 13.42 6.17 -6.09
C LEU A 30 12.21 6.07 -7.02
N PHE A 31 11.54 7.19 -7.23
CA PHE A 31 10.41 7.31 -8.13
C PHE A 31 10.76 8.10 -9.38
N PHE A 32 10.13 7.74 -10.49
CA PHE A 32 10.10 8.46 -11.76
C PHE A 32 8.65 8.84 -12.08
N ASP A 33 8.47 10.04 -12.63
CA ASP A 33 7.20 10.63 -13.04
C ASP A 33 6.10 10.55 -11.96
N GLY A 34 6.48 10.75 -10.71
CA GLY A 34 5.54 10.84 -9.58
C GLY A 34 5.01 9.49 -9.05
N PHE A 35 4.99 8.41 -9.84
CA PHE A 35 4.38 7.14 -9.40
C PHE A 35 5.20 5.89 -9.71
N TRP A 36 6.12 5.92 -10.68
CA TRP A 36 6.79 4.71 -11.15
C TRP A 36 8.05 4.42 -10.34
N GLN A 37 8.07 3.32 -9.59
CA GLN A 37 9.20 2.94 -8.73
C GLN A 37 10.37 2.45 -9.57
N ALA A 38 11.38 3.29 -9.71
CA ALA A 38 12.58 3.01 -10.49
C ALA A 38 13.65 2.24 -9.71
N GLY A 39 13.70 2.44 -8.38
CA GLY A 39 14.72 1.84 -7.53
C GLY A 39 14.26 1.64 -6.09
N LEU A 40 14.80 0.62 -5.44
CA LEU A 40 14.65 0.33 -4.02
C LEU A 40 16.02 0.18 -3.38
N ARG A 41 16.28 0.93 -2.31
CA ARG A 41 17.48 0.77 -1.50
C ARG A 41 17.25 -0.32 -0.44
N VAL A 42 17.82 -1.50 -0.67
CA VAL A 42 17.79 -2.60 0.29
C VAL A 42 18.71 -2.28 1.48
N SER A 43 19.92 -1.81 1.18
CA SER A 43 20.94 -1.40 2.15
C SER A 43 21.82 -0.29 1.55
N PRO A 44 22.77 0.28 2.30
CA PRO A 44 23.78 1.15 1.69
C PRO A 44 24.58 0.48 0.58
N ARG A 45 24.76 -0.85 0.60
CA ARG A 45 25.64 -1.59 -0.34
C ARG A 45 24.88 -2.47 -1.34
N THR A 46 23.55 -2.49 -1.27
CA THR A 46 22.67 -3.25 -2.17
C THR A 46 21.46 -2.41 -2.57
N ILE A 47 21.27 -2.21 -3.87
CA ILE A 47 20.15 -1.45 -4.44
C ILE A 47 19.50 -2.29 -5.54
N ALA A 48 18.18 -2.44 -5.49
CA ALA A 48 17.41 -3.03 -6.58
C ALA A 48 16.97 -1.93 -7.53
N VAL A 49 17.19 -2.12 -8.83
CA VAL A 49 16.75 -1.21 -9.90
C VAL A 49 15.74 -1.96 -10.75
N ARG A 50 14.61 -1.32 -11.08
CA ARG A 50 13.56 -1.98 -11.86
C ARG A 50 14.09 -2.33 -13.25
N ALA A 51 13.82 -3.55 -13.70
CA ALA A 51 14.31 -4.06 -14.97
C ALA A 51 13.37 -3.75 -16.16
N GLU A 52 12.14 -3.36 -15.85
CA GLU A 52 11.14 -2.98 -16.85
C GLU A 52 11.37 -1.58 -17.40
N GLU A 53 10.90 -1.35 -18.63
CA GLU A 53 10.97 -0.03 -19.26
C GLU A 53 10.02 0.96 -18.54
N PRO A 54 10.44 2.21 -18.33
CA PRO A 54 9.58 3.26 -17.78
C PRO A 54 8.38 3.56 -18.70
N PRO A 55 7.28 4.11 -18.15
CA PRO A 55 6.07 4.42 -18.92
C PRO A 55 6.28 5.51 -19.98
N ASP A 56 7.26 6.40 -19.74
CA ASP A 56 7.65 7.46 -20.65
C ASP A 56 9.14 7.36 -21.00
N PRO A 57 9.56 7.78 -22.21
CA PRO A 57 10.96 7.74 -22.62
C PRO A 57 11.87 8.53 -21.68
N THR A 58 12.86 7.85 -21.11
CA THR A 58 13.79 8.45 -20.15
C THR A 58 15.10 7.66 -20.07
N ASP A 59 16.15 8.29 -19.58
CA ASP A 59 17.45 7.66 -19.31
C ASP A 59 17.71 7.47 -17.80
N VAL A 60 16.68 7.62 -16.95
CA VAL A 60 16.79 7.51 -15.49
C VAL A 60 17.42 6.19 -15.03
N LEU A 61 16.99 5.06 -15.59
CA LEU A 61 17.55 3.74 -15.24
C LEU A 61 19.01 3.60 -15.66
N GLU A 62 19.35 4.06 -16.86
CA GLU A 62 20.74 4.04 -17.36
C GLU A 62 21.65 4.92 -16.50
N ARG A 63 21.19 6.12 -16.13
CA ARG A 63 21.94 7.03 -15.25
C ARG A 63 22.08 6.45 -13.85
N ALA A 64 21.04 5.82 -13.30
CA ALA A 64 21.12 5.14 -12.01
C ALA A 64 22.16 4.01 -12.07
N ALA A 65 22.14 3.17 -13.10
CA ALA A 65 23.12 2.11 -13.30
C ALA A 65 24.56 2.66 -13.40
N GLN A 66 24.77 3.75 -14.14
CA GLN A 66 26.09 4.41 -14.24
C GLN A 66 26.58 4.92 -12.88
N LEU A 67 25.70 5.50 -12.06
CA LEU A 67 26.05 5.97 -10.71
C LEU A 67 26.36 4.83 -9.75
N LEU A 68 25.61 3.72 -9.82
CA LEU A 68 25.86 2.52 -9.03
C LEU A 68 27.21 1.88 -9.42
N ALA A 69 27.50 1.78 -10.72
CA ALA A 69 28.78 1.32 -11.23
C ALA A 69 29.95 2.21 -10.78
N ALA A 70 29.78 3.53 -10.82
CA ALA A 70 30.78 4.49 -10.34
C ALA A 70 31.06 4.34 -8.82
N ARG A 71 30.10 3.80 -8.07
CA ARG A 71 30.24 3.47 -6.64
C ARG A 71 30.88 2.10 -6.39
N GLY A 72 31.20 1.35 -7.44
CA GLY A 72 31.77 0.00 -7.35
C GLY A 72 30.73 -1.08 -7.10
N LEU A 73 29.44 -0.80 -7.33
CA LEU A 73 28.40 -1.83 -7.35
C LEU A 73 28.31 -2.42 -8.76
N THR A 74 28.00 -3.70 -8.81
CA THR A 74 27.81 -4.44 -10.05
C THR A 74 26.45 -5.08 -10.06
N ASP A 75 25.88 -5.25 -11.25
CA ASP A 75 24.68 -6.06 -11.41
C ASP A 75 25.03 -7.52 -11.10
N VAL A 76 24.47 -8.03 -10.00
CA VAL A 76 24.67 -9.40 -9.51
C VAL A 76 23.53 -10.33 -9.92
N GLY A 77 22.62 -9.86 -10.78
CA GLY A 77 21.58 -10.66 -11.41
C GLY A 77 20.16 -10.15 -11.15
N SER A 78 19.24 -10.71 -11.94
CA SER A 78 17.80 -10.60 -11.78
C SER A 78 17.23 -11.72 -10.89
N ASP A 79 15.95 -11.61 -10.56
CA ASP A 79 15.15 -12.71 -9.99
C ASP A 79 15.54 -13.18 -8.58
N TYR A 80 16.09 -12.27 -7.77
CA TYR A 80 16.25 -12.52 -6.34
C TYR A 80 14.87 -12.62 -5.68
N PRO A 81 14.45 -13.81 -5.16
CA PRO A 81 13.08 -14.03 -4.70
C PRO A 81 12.65 -13.07 -3.58
N LEU A 82 13.60 -12.68 -2.73
CA LEU A 82 13.35 -11.79 -1.60
C LEU A 82 13.11 -10.33 -2.02
N VAL A 83 13.61 -9.88 -3.17
CA VAL A 83 13.30 -8.53 -3.66
C VAL A 83 11.81 -8.40 -3.90
N GLY A 84 11.20 -9.40 -4.53
CA GLY A 84 9.74 -9.44 -4.75
C GLY A 84 8.95 -9.43 -3.43
N VAL A 85 9.43 -10.16 -2.41
CA VAL A 85 8.81 -10.16 -1.07
C VAL A 85 8.88 -8.78 -0.43
N ILE A 86 10.06 -8.15 -0.44
CA ILE A 86 10.27 -6.82 0.13
C ILE A 86 9.41 -5.78 -0.60
N THR A 87 9.39 -5.80 -1.93
CA THR A 87 8.62 -4.81 -2.71
C THR A 87 7.12 -5.01 -2.57
N TYR A 88 6.67 -6.25 -2.39
CA TYR A 88 5.28 -6.52 -2.10
C TYR A 88 4.88 -6.03 -0.69
N GLY A 89 5.72 -6.28 0.32
CA GLY A 89 5.47 -5.88 1.71
C GLY A 89 5.57 -4.36 1.94
N GLU A 90 6.61 -3.72 1.41
CA GLU A 90 6.91 -2.32 1.74
C GLU A 90 6.21 -1.29 0.84
N ILE A 91 5.92 -1.64 -0.41
CA ILE A 91 5.37 -0.70 -1.41
C ILE A 91 4.19 -1.25 -2.21
N ALA A 92 3.61 -2.38 -1.77
CA ALA A 92 2.45 -3.02 -2.39
C ALA A 92 2.60 -3.25 -3.91
N LEU A 93 3.83 -3.45 -4.38
CA LEU A 93 4.12 -3.64 -5.79
C LEU A 93 4.11 -5.13 -6.12
N GLY A 94 3.27 -5.50 -7.10
CA GLY A 94 3.16 -6.87 -7.60
C GLY A 94 4.45 -7.39 -8.25
N PRO A 95 4.43 -8.59 -8.86
CA PRO A 95 5.63 -9.21 -9.40
C PRO A 95 6.16 -8.41 -10.61
N VAL A 96 7.09 -7.50 -10.34
CA VAL A 96 7.90 -6.77 -11.31
C VAL A 96 9.33 -7.28 -11.27
N ALA A 97 10.01 -7.20 -12.40
CA ALA A 97 11.41 -7.63 -12.50
C ALA A 97 12.36 -6.55 -11.93
N TRP A 98 13.38 -7.01 -11.20
CA TRP A 98 14.40 -6.17 -10.58
C TRP A 98 15.79 -6.71 -10.88
N ASN A 99 16.72 -5.81 -11.22
CA ASN A 99 18.15 -6.07 -11.28
C ASN A 99 18.80 -5.63 -9.97
N VAL A 100 19.51 -6.52 -9.30
CA VAL A 100 20.14 -6.22 -8.01
C VAL A 100 21.57 -5.76 -8.23
N TRP A 101 21.89 -4.57 -7.71
CA TRP A 101 23.22 -3.99 -7.75
C TRP A 101 23.86 -4.09 -6.37
N SER A 102 24.97 -4.81 -6.28
CA SER A 102 25.72 -5.01 -5.03
C SER A 102 27.22 -5.12 -5.29
N VAL A 103 28.02 -5.10 -4.22
CA VAL A 103 29.48 -5.31 -4.31
C VAL A 103 29.83 -6.75 -4.71
N ASP A 104 28.99 -7.72 -4.35
CA ASP A 104 29.09 -9.12 -4.75
C ASP A 104 27.77 -9.87 -4.47
N PRO A 105 27.54 -11.06 -5.05
CA PRO A 105 26.29 -11.79 -4.85
C PRO A 105 26.03 -12.24 -3.41
N ALA A 106 27.07 -12.56 -2.61
CA ALA A 106 26.90 -13.04 -1.24
C ALA A 106 26.37 -11.90 -0.35
N THR A 107 26.92 -10.71 -0.53
CA THR A 107 26.41 -9.48 0.07
C THR A 107 24.95 -9.23 -0.24
N ALA A 108 24.56 -9.35 -1.51
CA ALA A 108 23.19 -9.09 -1.92
C ALA A 108 22.23 -10.03 -1.18
N VAL A 109 22.58 -11.31 -1.05
CA VAL A 109 21.81 -12.30 -0.30
C VAL A 109 21.72 -11.92 1.18
N ASP A 110 22.82 -11.55 1.83
CA ASP A 110 22.83 -11.17 3.24
C ASP A 110 21.95 -9.93 3.50
N ASP A 111 22.10 -8.89 2.68
CA ASP A 111 21.32 -7.64 2.80
C ASP A 111 19.83 -7.87 2.55
N LEU A 112 19.49 -8.70 1.56
CA LEU A 112 18.10 -9.03 1.26
C LEU A 112 17.47 -9.87 2.38
N ASN A 113 18.19 -10.82 2.96
CA ASN A 113 17.73 -11.56 4.13
C ASN A 113 17.55 -10.65 5.34
N GLU A 114 18.50 -9.74 5.59
CA GLU A 114 18.39 -8.78 6.69
C GLU A 114 17.17 -7.87 6.49
N ARG A 115 16.99 -7.32 5.28
CA ARG A 115 15.86 -6.43 4.98
C ARG A 115 14.52 -7.16 5.07
N ALA A 116 14.41 -8.34 4.48
CA ALA A 116 13.21 -9.17 4.58
C ALA A 116 12.92 -9.60 6.03
N GLY A 117 13.95 -9.83 6.85
CA GLY A 117 13.82 -10.17 8.27
C GLY A 117 13.46 -8.98 9.17
N ARG A 118 13.71 -7.74 8.73
CA ARG A 118 13.20 -6.53 9.40
C ARG A 118 11.68 -6.41 9.28
N ASP A 119 11.11 -6.95 8.21
CA ASP A 119 9.67 -7.17 8.04
C ASP A 119 9.22 -8.42 8.82
N SER A 120 9.48 -8.37 10.12
CA SER A 120 8.89 -9.29 11.06
C SER A 120 7.49 -8.75 11.40
N PHE A 121 6.51 -9.21 10.61
CA PHE A 121 5.11 -9.36 11.02
C PHE A 121 4.99 -10.09 12.39
N LEU A 122 6.09 -10.67 12.90
CA LEU A 122 6.31 -11.16 14.25
C LEU A 122 7.64 -10.61 14.80
N GLY A 123 7.69 -9.31 15.11
CA GLY A 123 8.89 -8.62 15.60
C GLY A 123 9.53 -9.27 16.84
N ASP A 124 10.84 -9.11 16.93
CA ASP A 124 11.79 -9.51 18.00
C ASP A 124 11.48 -8.91 19.41
N ASP A 125 10.23 -8.49 19.65
CA ASP A 125 9.73 -7.84 20.87
C ASP A 125 9.16 -8.83 21.92
N LEU A 126 9.57 -10.11 21.88
CA LEU A 126 9.12 -11.13 22.85
C LEU A 126 9.64 -10.93 24.28
N LYS A 127 10.29 -9.80 24.61
CA LYS A 127 10.84 -9.53 25.95
C LYS A 127 10.13 -8.41 26.70
N ASN A 128 9.25 -7.65 26.07
CA ASN A 128 8.45 -6.65 26.75
C ASN A 128 6.98 -7.01 26.61
N GLU A 129 6.33 -7.31 27.72
CA GLU A 129 4.87 -7.42 27.75
C GLU A 129 4.29 -6.16 27.09
N PRO A 130 3.45 -6.28 26.04
CA PRO A 130 2.88 -5.11 25.40
C PRO A 130 1.92 -4.45 26.41
N ALA A 131 2.30 -3.27 26.89
CA ALA A 131 1.34 -2.33 27.40
C ALA A 131 0.42 -1.95 26.24
N GLU A 132 -0.90 -2.07 26.43
CA GLU A 132 -1.92 -1.57 25.50
C GLU A 132 -1.63 -0.10 25.19
N ALA A 133 -0.92 0.15 24.09
CA ALA A 133 -0.82 1.47 23.50
C ALA A 133 -2.04 1.63 22.58
N ASP A 134 -2.87 2.60 22.94
CA ASP A 134 -4.08 3.00 22.22
C ASP A 134 -3.69 3.71 20.91
N TYR A 135 -3.46 2.93 19.85
CA TYR A 135 -3.05 3.42 18.53
C TYR A 135 -4.22 3.97 17.68
N THR A 136 -5.42 4.07 18.22
CA THR A 136 -6.65 4.23 17.41
C THR A 136 -6.97 5.67 17.01
N ALA A 137 -6.28 6.67 17.57
CA ALA A 137 -6.54 8.09 17.31
C ALA A 137 -5.46 8.80 16.46
N GLU A 138 -4.29 8.20 16.24
CA GLU A 138 -3.14 8.90 15.64
C GLU A 138 -2.96 8.71 14.13
N LEU A 139 -3.49 7.64 13.52
CA LEU A 139 -3.25 7.32 12.10
C LEU A 139 -3.97 8.24 11.11
N GLY A 140 -5.24 8.59 11.37
CA GLY A 140 -5.97 9.58 10.56
C GLY A 140 -5.35 10.99 10.62
N GLY A 141 -4.75 11.36 11.75
CA GLY A 141 -3.97 12.58 11.91
C GLY A 141 -2.60 12.53 11.20
N ALA A 142 -1.91 11.39 11.30
CA ALA A 142 -0.61 11.17 10.69
C ALA A 142 -0.67 11.21 9.16
N ARG A 143 -1.74 10.71 8.51
CA ARG A 143 -1.89 10.79 7.04
C ARG A 143 -2.00 12.24 6.54
N ARG A 144 -2.76 13.09 7.24
CA ARG A 144 -2.85 14.54 6.94
C ARG A 144 -1.51 15.25 7.12
N LEU A 145 -0.79 14.93 8.20
CA LEU A 145 0.52 15.52 8.50
C LEU A 145 1.61 15.06 7.51
N SER A 146 1.48 13.83 6.99
CA SER A 146 2.37 13.24 5.97
C SER A 146 2.01 13.61 4.53
N GLY A 147 0.94 14.37 4.29
CA GLY A 147 0.51 14.76 2.95
C GLY A 147 -0.10 13.62 2.12
N LEU A 148 -0.45 12.49 2.74
CA LEU A 148 -1.10 11.38 2.06
C LEU A 148 -2.60 11.67 1.86
N PRO A 149 -3.21 11.17 0.77
CA PRO A 149 -4.63 11.34 0.55
C PRO A 149 -5.45 10.68 1.68
N PRO A 150 -6.61 11.26 2.02
CA PRO A 150 -7.51 10.72 3.03
C PRO A 150 -7.93 9.30 2.65
N SER A 151 -8.12 8.43 3.64
CA SER A 151 -8.59 7.06 3.43
C SER A 151 -9.91 7.08 2.67
N LEU A 152 -10.01 6.28 1.61
CA LEU A 152 -11.17 6.25 0.74
C LEU A 152 -12.13 5.15 1.21
N VAL A 153 -13.32 5.52 1.66
CA VAL A 153 -14.40 4.60 1.98
C VAL A 153 -15.36 4.54 0.78
N LEU A 154 -15.44 3.37 0.15
CA LEU A 154 -16.37 3.11 -0.94
C LEU A 154 -17.63 2.44 -0.41
N THR A 155 -18.78 3.12 -0.52
CA THR A 155 -20.08 2.56 -0.12
C THR A 155 -20.84 2.06 -1.33
N LEU A 156 -21.21 0.77 -1.35
CA LEU A 156 -21.92 0.13 -2.46
C LEU A 156 -23.33 -0.27 -2.05
N GLY A 157 -24.35 0.27 -2.74
CA GLY A 157 -25.76 0.00 -2.43
C GLY A 157 -26.27 0.56 -1.10
N VAL A 158 -25.41 1.18 -0.30
CA VAL A 158 -25.75 1.77 1.00
C VAL A 158 -26.60 3.02 0.82
N ALA A 159 -27.63 3.18 1.66
CA ALA A 159 -28.47 4.38 1.67
C ALA A 159 -27.66 5.66 1.93
N SER A 160 -28.05 6.77 1.30
CA SER A 160 -27.37 8.06 1.44
C SER A 160 -27.31 8.54 2.88
N GLU A 161 -28.40 8.38 3.64
CA GLU A 161 -28.48 8.78 5.06
C GLU A 161 -27.45 8.05 5.93
N THR A 162 -27.26 6.75 5.72
CA THR A 162 -26.25 5.94 6.40
C THR A 162 -24.84 6.38 6.02
N THR A 163 -24.62 6.66 4.73
CA THR A 163 -23.32 7.13 4.26
C THR A 163 -22.96 8.51 4.81
N GLU A 164 -23.93 9.44 4.85
CA GLU A 164 -23.75 10.77 5.44
C GLU A 164 -23.49 10.69 6.94
N SER A 165 -24.19 9.80 7.65
CA SER A 165 -23.97 9.55 9.07
C SER A 165 -22.55 9.02 9.33
N LEU A 166 -22.07 8.07 8.52
CA LEU A 166 -20.69 7.57 8.59
C LEU A 166 -19.66 8.67 8.28
N ALA A 167 -19.91 9.51 7.28
CA ALA A 167 -19.03 10.61 6.93
C ALA A 167 -18.92 11.68 8.04
N ALA A 168 -20.00 11.89 8.80
CA ALA A 168 -20.01 12.81 9.93
C ALA A 168 -19.10 12.34 11.09
N VAL A 169 -19.03 11.03 11.32
CA VAL A 169 -18.23 10.42 12.40
C VAL A 169 -16.81 10.02 11.98
N LEU A 170 -16.53 9.97 10.68
CA LEU A 170 -15.21 9.72 10.08
C LEU A 170 -14.75 10.90 9.20
N PRO A 171 -14.54 12.11 9.76
CA PRO A 171 -14.29 13.34 9.00
C PRO A 171 -12.92 13.42 8.31
N ASP A 172 -12.03 12.48 8.61
CA ASP A 172 -10.72 12.29 8.01
C ASP A 172 -10.73 11.34 6.81
N CYS A 173 -11.87 10.69 6.54
CA CYS A 173 -12.05 9.82 5.39
C CYS A 173 -12.77 10.56 4.24
N ARG A 174 -12.48 10.13 3.01
CA ARG A 174 -13.25 10.52 1.82
C ARG A 174 -14.24 9.41 1.50
N PHE A 175 -15.49 9.76 1.27
CA PHE A 175 -16.54 8.82 0.89
C PHE A 175 -16.85 8.90 -0.59
N VAL A 176 -17.02 7.75 -1.23
CA VAL A 176 -17.55 7.61 -2.59
C VAL A 176 -18.69 6.61 -2.55
N SER A 177 -19.88 7.02 -2.96
CA SER A 177 -21.06 6.17 -2.99
C SER A 177 -21.40 5.76 -4.41
N LYS A 178 -21.69 4.47 -4.60
CA LYS A 178 -22.14 3.92 -5.87
C LYS A 178 -23.31 2.95 -5.64
N PRO A 179 -24.28 2.89 -6.57
CA PRO A 179 -25.21 1.79 -6.63
C PRO A 179 -24.47 0.46 -6.78
N LEU A 180 -25.03 -0.61 -6.23
CA LEU A 180 -24.43 -1.95 -6.26
C LEU A 180 -24.29 -2.50 -7.70
N ASP A 181 -25.21 -2.12 -8.59
CA ASP A 181 -25.24 -2.51 -10.01
C ASP A 181 -24.38 -1.63 -10.93
N ALA A 182 -23.86 -0.51 -10.41
CA ALA A 182 -23.10 0.46 -11.20
C ALA A 182 -21.60 0.15 -11.29
N VAL A 183 -21.09 -0.79 -10.50
CA VAL A 183 -19.67 -1.12 -10.39
C VAL A 183 -19.53 -2.62 -10.35
N THR A 184 -18.63 -3.20 -11.15
CA THR A 184 -18.27 -4.62 -11.05
C THR A 184 -17.17 -4.83 -10.01
N PRO A 185 -17.06 -6.01 -9.40
CA PRO A 185 -15.99 -6.30 -8.42
C PRO A 185 -14.57 -5.97 -8.94
N ASP A 186 -14.29 -6.27 -10.21
CA ASP A 186 -13.01 -5.95 -10.85
C ASP A 186 -12.78 -4.44 -10.99
N ALA A 187 -13.84 -3.67 -11.24
CA ALA A 187 -13.76 -2.22 -11.40
C ALA A 187 -13.53 -1.50 -10.06
N CYS A 188 -13.83 -2.12 -8.92
CA CYS A 188 -13.52 -1.57 -7.60
C CYS A 188 -12.03 -1.30 -7.40
N GLY A 189 -11.14 -2.10 -8.03
CA GLY A 189 -9.69 -1.90 -7.96
C GLY A 189 -9.23 -0.56 -8.53
N SER A 190 -9.91 -0.03 -9.55
CA SER A 190 -9.57 1.28 -10.14
C SER A 190 -9.86 2.47 -9.22
N LEU A 191 -10.72 2.28 -8.23
CA LEU A 191 -11.08 3.30 -7.25
C LEU A 191 -10.11 3.31 -6.06
N LEU A 192 -9.27 2.28 -5.91
CA LEU A 192 -8.30 2.11 -4.82
C LEU A 192 -8.90 2.41 -3.43
N PRO A 193 -10.05 1.79 -3.05
CA PRO A 193 -10.65 2.03 -1.75
C PRO A 193 -9.78 1.45 -0.64
N THR A 194 -9.73 2.18 0.48
CA THR A 194 -9.07 1.75 1.71
C THR A 194 -10.00 0.87 2.57
N LEU A 195 -11.31 1.04 2.39
CA LEU A 195 -12.36 0.25 3.04
C LEU A 195 -13.59 0.23 2.12
N MET A 196 -14.30 -0.90 2.08
CA MET A 196 -15.58 -1.01 1.40
C MET A 196 -16.71 -1.26 2.39
N VAL A 197 -17.81 -0.53 2.26
CA VAL A 197 -19.07 -0.77 2.98
C VAL A 197 -20.11 -1.20 1.95
N ILE A 198 -20.61 -2.42 2.07
CA ILE A 198 -21.47 -3.03 1.04
C ILE A 198 -22.81 -3.37 1.67
N ASP A 199 -23.90 -2.95 1.02
CA ASP A 199 -25.22 -3.42 1.37
C ASP A 199 -25.39 -4.90 0.98
N ALA A 200 -25.41 -5.78 1.97
CA ALA A 200 -25.57 -7.22 1.85
C ALA A 200 -26.93 -7.70 2.39
N THR A 201 -27.90 -6.80 2.54
CA THR A 201 -29.30 -7.14 2.87
C THR A 201 -29.99 -7.92 1.75
N THR A 202 -29.49 -7.78 0.52
CA THR A 202 -29.98 -8.48 -0.66
C THR A 202 -29.05 -9.63 -1.10
N PRO A 203 -29.57 -10.66 -1.80
CA PRO A 203 -28.73 -11.72 -2.37
C PRO A 203 -27.64 -11.18 -3.30
N VAL A 204 -27.94 -10.14 -4.08
CA VAL A 204 -26.98 -9.50 -4.99
C VAL A 204 -25.80 -8.91 -4.23
N GLY A 205 -26.06 -8.27 -3.08
CA GLY A 205 -24.99 -7.73 -2.22
C GLY A 205 -24.09 -8.80 -1.63
N ARG A 206 -24.67 -9.92 -1.21
CA ARG A 206 -23.92 -11.07 -0.68
C ARG A 206 -23.05 -11.73 -1.74
N GLU A 207 -23.61 -11.93 -2.92
CA GLU A 207 -22.86 -12.45 -4.08
C GLU A 207 -21.73 -11.49 -4.45
N PHE A 208 -21.98 -10.18 -4.45
CA PHE A 208 -20.94 -9.18 -4.70
C PHE A 208 -19.78 -9.28 -3.71
N VAL A 209 -20.04 -9.42 -2.42
CA VAL A 209 -18.98 -9.60 -1.40
C VAL A 209 -18.13 -10.83 -1.72
N MET A 210 -18.76 -11.94 -2.10
CA MET A 210 -18.06 -13.18 -2.45
C MET A 210 -17.22 -13.04 -3.72
N GLU A 211 -17.79 -12.45 -4.78
CA GLU A 211 -17.09 -12.20 -6.05
C GLU A 211 -15.92 -11.24 -5.87
N LEU A 212 -16.11 -10.19 -5.06
CA LEU A 212 -15.05 -9.25 -4.70
C LEU A 212 -13.86 -9.95 -4.03
N ARG A 213 -14.12 -10.92 -3.15
CA ARG A 213 -13.03 -11.70 -2.53
C ARG A 213 -12.34 -12.65 -3.49
N ALA A 214 -13.04 -13.13 -4.50
CA ALA A 214 -12.45 -13.92 -5.57
C ALA A 214 -11.61 -13.07 -6.54
N ALA A 215 -11.93 -11.78 -6.69
CA ALA A 215 -11.19 -10.83 -7.51
C ALA A 215 -9.84 -10.43 -6.88
N ALA A 216 -8.81 -10.29 -7.72
CA ALA A 216 -7.44 -10.04 -7.26
C ALA A 216 -7.29 -8.74 -6.43
N CYS A 217 -8.06 -7.71 -6.75
CA CYS A 217 -8.04 -6.42 -6.06
C CYS A 217 -8.83 -6.44 -4.73
N GLY A 218 -9.89 -7.24 -4.61
CA GLY A 218 -10.75 -7.27 -3.44
C GLY A 218 -10.26 -8.15 -2.29
N ARG A 219 -9.20 -8.94 -2.50
CA ARG A 219 -8.65 -9.85 -1.45
C ARG A 219 -8.04 -9.11 -0.25
N LEU A 220 -7.54 -7.90 -0.45
CA LEU A 220 -6.78 -7.16 0.57
C LEU A 220 -7.52 -5.94 1.13
N ILE A 221 -8.66 -5.57 0.54
CA ILE A 221 -9.42 -4.40 0.96
C ILE A 221 -10.36 -4.82 2.09
N PRO A 222 -10.33 -4.19 3.28
CA PRO A 222 -11.29 -4.51 4.33
C PRO A 222 -12.74 -4.27 3.88
N VAL A 223 -13.64 -5.22 4.16
CA VAL A 223 -15.06 -5.19 3.75
C VAL A 223 -15.95 -5.22 4.98
N VAL A 224 -16.80 -4.22 5.09
CA VAL A 224 -17.89 -4.12 6.05
C VAL A 224 -19.19 -4.42 5.31
N ALA A 225 -19.93 -5.44 5.74
CA ALA A 225 -21.22 -5.77 5.18
C ALA A 225 -22.36 -5.23 6.05
N LEU A 226 -23.37 -4.64 5.42
CA LEU A 226 -24.63 -4.30 6.09
C LEU A 226 -25.61 -5.45 5.89
N THR A 227 -26.13 -6.04 6.97
CA THR A 227 -26.98 -7.23 6.90
C THR A 227 -28.01 -7.28 8.03
N ASP A 228 -29.22 -7.75 7.73
CA ASP A 228 -30.35 -7.77 8.68
C ASP A 228 -30.42 -9.03 9.54
N ASP A 229 -29.77 -10.12 9.13
CA ASP A 229 -29.83 -11.43 9.79
C ASP A 229 -28.78 -11.61 10.89
N GLY A 230 -27.89 -10.63 11.09
CA GLY A 230 -26.80 -10.69 12.06
C GLY A 230 -25.73 -11.74 11.73
N GLU A 231 -25.85 -12.43 10.59
CA GLU A 231 -24.85 -13.38 10.11
C GLU A 231 -23.80 -12.63 9.29
N MET A 232 -22.53 -12.94 9.53
CA MET A 232 -21.44 -12.34 8.77
C MET A 232 -21.40 -12.95 7.35
N PRO A 233 -21.62 -12.15 6.29
CA PRO A 233 -21.53 -12.66 4.93
C PRO A 233 -20.14 -13.22 4.64
N LEU A 234 -20.08 -14.29 3.86
CA LEU A 234 -18.82 -14.95 3.52
C LEU A 234 -17.89 -13.96 2.79
N GLY A 235 -16.76 -13.63 3.42
CA GLY A 235 -15.80 -12.67 2.90
C GLY A 235 -15.90 -11.27 3.50
N ALA A 236 -16.89 -10.95 4.33
CA ALA A 236 -16.86 -9.71 5.11
C ALA A 236 -15.91 -9.83 6.31
N ASP A 237 -15.25 -8.73 6.68
CA ASP A 237 -14.43 -8.63 7.89
C ASP A 237 -15.27 -8.20 9.10
N LEU A 238 -16.30 -7.38 8.85
CA LEU A 238 -17.29 -6.94 9.84
C LEU A 238 -18.69 -7.00 9.24
N ALA A 239 -19.68 -7.16 10.10
CA ALA A 239 -21.09 -7.10 9.73
C ALA A 239 -21.87 -6.21 10.71
N PHE A 240 -22.71 -5.32 10.19
CA PHE A 240 -23.58 -4.46 10.97
C PHE A 240 -25.02 -4.51 10.49
N ALA A 241 -25.96 -4.36 11.41
CA ALA A 241 -27.36 -4.16 11.05
C ALA A 241 -27.55 -2.71 10.54
N PRO A 242 -28.16 -2.48 9.36
CA PRO A 242 -28.36 -1.13 8.81
C PRO A 242 -29.05 -0.14 9.76
N GLY A 243 -29.93 -0.64 10.64
CA GLY A 243 -30.65 0.15 11.63
C GLY A 243 -29.97 0.32 12.99
N SER A 244 -28.75 -0.18 13.17
CA SER A 244 -27.98 0.02 14.42
C SER A 244 -27.33 1.40 14.46
N ALA A 245 -27.04 1.90 15.66
CA ALA A 245 -26.48 3.23 15.82
C ALA A 245 -25.09 3.30 15.17
N THR A 246 -24.87 4.26 14.29
CA THR A 246 -23.62 4.38 13.52
C THR A 246 -22.41 4.59 14.42
N ASP A 247 -22.60 5.17 15.61
CA ASP A 247 -21.57 5.33 16.64
C ASP A 247 -20.96 3.99 17.08
N ASP A 248 -21.75 2.91 17.10
CA ASP A 248 -21.27 1.57 17.44
C ASP A 248 -20.38 0.98 16.33
N TRP A 249 -20.47 1.51 15.11
CA TRP A 249 -19.67 1.04 13.97
C TRP A 249 -18.30 1.73 13.95
N VAL A 250 -18.19 2.92 14.54
CA VAL A 250 -17.01 3.79 14.40
C VAL A 250 -15.74 3.10 14.89
N LYS A 251 -15.75 2.56 16.12
CA LYS A 251 -14.56 1.94 16.70
C LYS A 251 -14.11 0.69 15.92
N PRO A 252 -15.00 -0.26 15.56
CA PRO A 252 -14.63 -1.37 14.69
C PRO A 252 -14.15 -0.94 13.29
N ILE A 253 -14.83 0.01 12.64
CA ILE A 253 -14.44 0.51 11.30
C ILE A 253 -13.08 1.21 11.36
N ARG A 254 -12.83 2.01 12.41
CA ARG A 254 -11.53 2.65 12.66
C ARG A 254 -10.39 1.62 12.77
N ALA A 255 -10.65 0.47 13.38
CA ALA A 255 -9.65 -0.59 13.51
C ALA A 255 -9.26 -1.23 12.16
N LEU A 256 -10.10 -1.08 11.12
CA LEU A 256 -9.83 -1.54 9.76
C LEU A 256 -9.16 -0.47 8.88
N LEU A 257 -9.14 0.78 9.32
CA LEU A 257 -8.59 1.90 8.57
C LEU A 257 -7.14 2.19 9.01
N PRO A 258 -6.22 2.44 8.07
CA PRO A 258 -4.83 2.82 8.34
C PRO A 258 -4.68 4.31 8.64
#